data_AF-A0A9D7V6Q1-F1
#
_entry.id   AF-A0A9D7V6Q1-F1
#
_cell.length_a   1.000
_cell.length_b   1.000
_cell.length_c   1.000
_cell.angle_alpha   90.00
_cell.angle_beta   90.00
_cell.angle_gamma   90.00
#
_symmetry.space_group_name_H-M   'P 1'
#
loop_
_entity.id
_entity.type
_entity.pdbx_description
1 polymer ?
#
loop_
_entity_poly.entity_id
_entity_poly.type
_entity_poly.pdbx_seq_one_letter_code
_entity_poly.pdbx_strand_id
1 'polypeptide(L)'
;MNETRASRDRTKGYFSCAFMMLAFVLPLIGFAAGWGRWDAQTGAIIGGGLFVLLMGTAVLIAFTIENLSWLFTFLPLLSSFVYTIAPDFVPGPVEDAVVVAVGAFFTLTLLVKKIAPSYVLLAVVVTGLYAWFGRDWVPGVVDELALFLLVLLLGFFVYRNYRRRPSGET
;
A
#
# COMPACT_ATOMS: atom_id res chain seq x y z
N MET A 1 20.42 1.64 -25.44
CA MET A 1 19.68 2.64 -24.64
C MET A 1 18.76 2.04 -23.55
N ASN A 2 18.55 0.71 -23.52
CA ASN A 2 17.66 0.05 -22.54
C ASN A 2 18.32 -0.27 -21.18
N GLU A 3 19.63 -0.52 -21.13
CA GLU A 3 20.31 -0.93 -19.90
C GLU A 3 20.42 0.19 -18.84
N THR A 4 20.64 1.42 -19.28
CA THR A 4 20.70 2.59 -18.38
C THR A 4 19.33 2.88 -17.74
N ARG A 5 18.22 2.64 -18.44
CA ARG A 5 16.88 2.75 -17.85
C ARG A 5 16.61 1.62 -16.85
N ALA A 6 16.95 0.38 -17.21
CA ALA A 6 16.72 -0.78 -16.35
C ALA A 6 17.53 -0.72 -15.03
N SER A 7 18.77 -0.20 -15.06
CA SER A 7 19.57 -0.01 -13.84
C SER A 7 19.02 1.11 -12.94
N ARG A 8 18.56 2.21 -13.53
CA ARG A 8 17.89 3.31 -12.82
C ARG A 8 16.61 2.83 -12.14
N ASP A 9 15.79 2.05 -12.82
CA ASP A 9 14.55 1.49 -12.26
C ASP A 9 14.81 0.52 -11.12
N ARG A 10 15.85 -0.32 -11.22
CA ARG A 10 16.28 -1.19 -10.11
C ARG A 10 16.67 -0.38 -8.88
N THR A 11 17.45 0.67 -9.08
CA THR A 11 17.89 1.57 -8.00
C THR A 11 16.71 2.23 -7.30
N LYS A 12 15.74 2.76 -8.07
CA LYS A 12 14.49 3.30 -7.54
C LYS A 12 13.67 2.24 -6.78
N GLY A 13 13.62 1.01 -7.28
CA GLY A 13 12.99 -0.12 -6.59
C GLY A 13 13.64 -0.40 -5.24
N TYR A 14 14.97 -0.42 -5.16
CA TYR A 14 15.69 -0.59 -3.89
C TYR A 14 15.41 0.55 -2.91
N PHE A 15 15.39 1.81 -3.39
CA PHE A 15 15.02 2.93 -2.53
C PHE A 15 13.58 2.82 -2.04
N SER A 16 12.63 2.52 -2.92
CA SER A 16 11.22 2.33 -2.53
C SER A 16 11.09 1.24 -1.45
N CYS A 17 11.77 0.09 -1.63
CA CYS A 17 11.84 -0.96 -0.61
C CYS A 17 12.45 -0.47 0.70
N ALA A 18 13.59 0.23 0.64
CA ALA A 18 14.29 0.70 1.84
C ALA A 18 13.45 1.71 2.62
N PHE A 19 12.85 2.70 1.94
CA PHE A 19 11.94 3.66 2.56
C PHE A 19 10.75 2.95 3.19
N MET A 20 10.22 1.90 2.57
CA MET A 20 9.12 1.16 3.14
C MET A 20 9.52 0.33 4.37
N MET A 21 10.67 -0.34 4.34
CA MET A 21 11.19 -1.03 5.55
C MET A 21 11.39 -0.03 6.69
N LEU A 22 11.96 1.15 6.38
CA LEU A 22 12.11 2.22 7.35
C LEU A 22 10.77 2.76 7.85
N ALA A 23 9.73 2.77 7.01
CA ALA A 23 8.38 3.15 7.41
C ALA A 23 7.81 2.21 8.49
N PHE A 24 8.31 0.99 8.66
CA PHE A 24 7.91 0.14 9.79
C PHE A 24 8.82 0.30 11.00
N VAL A 25 10.12 0.50 10.79
CA VAL A 25 11.11 0.53 11.89
C VAL A 25 11.18 1.90 12.56
N LEU A 26 11.30 2.98 11.80
CA LEU A 26 11.52 4.32 12.34
C LEU A 26 10.30 4.87 13.10
N PRO A 27 9.05 4.64 12.68
CA PRO A 27 7.89 5.04 13.47
C PRO A 27 7.84 4.42 14.86
N LEU A 28 8.25 3.16 15.02
CA LEU A 28 8.32 2.50 16.32
C LEU A 28 9.37 3.18 17.23
N ILE A 29 10.50 3.58 16.65
CA ILE A 29 11.53 4.33 17.38
C ILE A 29 11.01 5.73 17.75
N GLY A 30 10.35 6.43 16.83
CA GLY A 30 9.74 7.74 17.07
C GLY A 30 8.66 7.69 18.14
N PHE A 31 7.84 6.64 18.12
CA PHE A 31 6.83 6.36 19.14
C PHE A 31 7.47 6.12 20.51
N ALA A 32 8.44 5.21 20.59
CA ALA A 32 9.13 4.89 21.84
C ALA A 32 9.89 6.10 22.41
N ALA A 33 10.55 6.89 21.55
CA ALA A 33 11.24 8.11 21.95
C ALA A 33 10.27 9.18 22.45
N GLY A 34 9.11 9.30 21.79
CA GLY A 34 8.07 10.23 22.18
C GLY A 34 7.44 9.88 23.52
N TRP A 35 7.09 8.61 23.71
CA TRP A 35 6.57 8.08 24.97
C TRP A 35 7.58 8.27 26.11
N GLY A 36 8.85 7.97 25.87
CA GLY A 36 9.88 8.00 26.92
C GLY A 36 10.27 9.40 27.41
N ARG A 37 9.95 10.46 26.66
CA ARG A 37 10.35 11.84 26.99
C ARG A 37 9.19 12.80 27.22
N TRP A 38 8.07 12.60 26.54
CA TRP A 38 6.91 13.47 26.60
C TRP A 38 5.70 12.68 27.10
N ASP A 39 4.89 12.18 26.19
CA ASP A 39 3.67 11.44 26.48
C ASP A 39 3.30 10.55 25.28
N ALA A 40 2.34 9.64 25.50
CA ALA A 40 1.91 8.67 24.48
C ALA A 40 1.32 9.34 23.23
N GLN A 41 0.60 10.47 23.38
CA GLN A 41 0.01 11.20 22.27
C GLN A 41 1.11 11.86 21.42
N THR A 42 2.10 12.48 22.05
CA THR A 42 3.26 13.04 21.34
C THR A 42 4.05 11.95 20.60
N GLY A 43 4.29 10.80 21.22
CA GLY A 43 4.96 9.67 20.56
C GLY A 43 4.19 9.12 19.38
N ALA A 44 2.87 9.02 19.50
CA ALA A 44 2.01 8.66 18.39
C ALA A 44 2.06 9.63 17.22
N ILE A 45 2.03 10.94 17.48
CA ILE A 45 2.12 11.97 16.43
C ILE A 45 3.45 11.85 15.70
N ILE A 46 4.56 11.69 16.42
CA ILE A 46 5.90 11.52 15.84
C ILE A 46 5.97 10.23 15.02
N GLY A 47 5.52 9.11 15.58
CA GLY A 47 5.51 7.80 14.91
C GLY A 47 4.65 7.82 13.64
N GLY A 48 3.40 8.27 13.75
CA GLY A 48 2.48 8.38 12.62
C GLY A 48 2.99 9.34 11.54
N GLY A 49 3.55 10.49 11.92
CA GLY A 49 4.16 11.43 10.98
C GLY A 49 5.32 10.82 10.19
N LEU A 50 6.22 10.09 10.87
CA LEU A 50 7.31 9.36 10.22
C LEU A 50 6.79 8.25 9.29
N PHE A 51 5.75 7.52 9.71
CA PHE A 51 5.14 6.47 8.89
C PHE A 51 4.61 7.06 7.58
N VAL A 52 3.77 8.08 7.67
CA VAL A 52 3.16 8.73 6.49
C VAL A 52 4.21 9.30 5.56
N LEU A 53 5.24 9.97 6.10
CA LEU A 53 6.32 10.55 5.30
C LEU A 53 7.11 9.47 4.54
N LEU A 54 7.55 8.42 5.23
CA LEU A 54 8.39 7.36 4.64
C LEU A 54 7.59 6.51 3.67
N MET A 55 6.36 6.12 4.05
CA MET A 55 5.45 5.34 3.21
C MET A 55 5.03 6.13 1.97
N GLY A 56 4.65 7.39 2.13
CA GLY A 56 4.32 8.29 1.02
C GLY A 56 5.50 8.43 0.06
N THR A 57 6.71 8.62 0.58
CA THR A 57 7.93 8.69 -0.25
C THR A 57 8.19 7.38 -1.00
N ALA A 58 8.04 6.22 -0.35
CA ALA A 58 8.20 4.92 -0.98
C ALA A 58 7.23 4.72 -2.15
N VAL A 59 5.96 5.09 -1.96
CA VAL A 59 4.90 5.02 -2.97
C VAL A 59 5.16 5.99 -4.12
N LEU A 60 5.53 7.24 -3.83
CA LEU A 60 5.88 8.23 -4.86
C LEU A 60 7.06 7.76 -5.72
N ILE A 61 8.10 7.18 -5.12
CA ILE A 61 9.21 6.60 -5.88
C ILE A 61 8.72 5.47 -6.77
N ALA A 62 7.88 4.56 -6.26
CA ALA A 62 7.29 3.48 -7.05
C ALA A 62 6.51 4.01 -8.25
N PHE A 63 5.75 5.10 -8.12
CA PHE A 63 5.08 5.76 -9.24
C PHE A 63 6.03 6.27 -10.33
N THR A 64 7.33 6.42 -10.08
CA THR A 64 8.30 6.83 -11.10
C THR A 64 9.03 5.68 -11.80
N ILE A 65 8.79 4.42 -11.43
CA ILE A 65 9.44 3.24 -12.00
C ILE A 65 8.69 2.81 -13.27
N GLU A 66 9.36 2.65 -14.41
CA GLU A 66 8.72 2.24 -15.66
C GLU A 66 8.37 0.74 -15.62
N ASN A 67 9.33 -0.09 -15.18
CA ASN A 67 9.14 -1.54 -15.07
C ASN A 67 8.91 -1.99 -13.62
N LEU A 68 7.66 -1.89 -13.14
CA LEU A 68 7.30 -2.35 -11.79
C LEU A 68 7.34 -3.87 -11.68
N SER A 69 8.00 -4.39 -10.64
CA SER A 69 7.81 -5.79 -10.24
C SER A 69 6.42 -5.97 -9.61
N TRP A 70 5.90 -7.21 -9.63
CA TRP A 70 4.61 -7.52 -9.02
C TRP A 70 4.61 -7.31 -7.51
N LEU A 71 5.73 -7.58 -6.84
CA LEU A 71 5.89 -7.32 -5.42
C LEU A 71 5.74 -5.82 -5.11
N PHE A 72 6.37 -4.94 -5.91
CA PHE A 72 6.26 -3.49 -5.74
C PHE A 72 4.83 -2.97 -5.98
N THR A 73 4.05 -3.65 -6.82
CA THR A 73 2.65 -3.27 -7.07
C THR A 73 1.77 -3.52 -5.84
N PHE A 74 1.92 -4.65 -5.15
CA PHE A 74 1.11 -5.02 -3.98
C PHE A 74 1.65 -4.48 -2.65
N LEU A 75 2.81 -3.84 -2.69
CA LEU A 75 3.51 -3.32 -1.54
C LEU A 75 2.65 -2.40 -0.66
N PRO A 76 1.87 -1.44 -1.22
CA PRO A 76 1.01 -0.57 -0.41
C PRO A 76 -0.09 -1.33 0.33
N LEU A 77 -0.72 -2.32 -0.32
CA LEU A 77 -1.77 -3.15 0.28
C LEU A 77 -1.22 -4.07 1.38
N LEU A 78 -0.06 -4.68 1.16
CA LEU A 78 0.60 -5.49 2.20
C LEU A 78 0.92 -4.63 3.43
N SER A 79 1.34 -3.39 3.20
CA SER A 79 1.67 -2.47 4.28
C SER A 79 0.45 -2.03 5.09
N SER A 80 -0.68 -1.76 4.41
CA SER A 80 -1.93 -1.45 5.09
C SER A 80 -2.44 -2.64 5.90
N PHE A 81 -2.23 -3.87 5.42
CA PHE A 81 -2.58 -5.06 6.18
C PHE A 81 -1.72 -5.24 7.44
N VAL A 82 -0.41 -4.98 7.34
CA VAL A 82 0.48 -4.99 8.51
C VAL A 82 0.05 -3.94 9.53
N TYR A 83 -0.42 -2.78 9.07
CA TYR A 83 -0.98 -1.75 9.94
C TYR A 83 -2.22 -2.26 10.69
N THR A 84 -3.20 -2.85 10.00
CA THR A 84 -4.48 -3.27 10.62
C THR A 84 -4.35 -4.45 11.59
N ILE A 85 -3.30 -5.27 11.46
CA ILE A 85 -3.03 -6.33 12.43
C ILE A 85 -2.14 -5.85 13.58
N ALA A 86 -1.52 -4.69 13.44
CA ALA A 86 -0.75 -4.11 14.52
C ALA A 86 -1.73 -3.67 15.61
N PRO A 87 -1.40 -3.85 16.91
CA PRO A 87 -2.16 -3.25 18.00
C PRO A 87 -2.40 -1.76 17.73
N ASP A 88 -3.54 -1.22 18.18
CA ASP A 88 -3.91 0.20 18.06
C ASP A 88 -2.86 1.13 18.71
N PHE A 89 -1.76 1.37 17.99
CA PHE A 89 -0.65 2.21 18.42
C PHE A 89 -0.81 3.65 17.92
N VAL A 90 -1.76 3.90 17.02
CA VAL A 90 -2.07 5.22 16.47
C VAL A 90 -3.32 5.77 17.16
N PRO A 91 -3.18 6.61 18.21
CA PRO A 91 -4.29 7.35 18.77
C PRO A 91 -4.90 8.29 17.74
N GLY A 92 -6.20 8.11 17.54
CA GLY A 92 -7.02 8.92 16.66
C GLY A 92 -8.22 8.11 16.18
N PRO A 93 -9.24 8.77 15.62
CA PRO A 93 -10.37 8.08 15.00
C PRO A 93 -10.01 7.51 13.62
N VAL A 94 -8.73 7.27 13.34
CA VAL A 94 -8.29 6.74 12.04
C VAL A 94 -8.60 5.26 12.03
N GLU A 95 -9.72 4.96 11.39
CA GLU A 95 -10.28 3.63 11.26
C GLU A 95 -9.40 2.76 10.35
N ASP A 96 -9.17 1.52 10.75
CA ASP A 96 -8.38 0.52 10.02
C ASP A 96 -8.83 0.36 8.56
N ALA A 97 -10.14 0.43 8.32
CA ALA A 97 -10.75 0.43 7.01
C ALA A 97 -10.19 1.52 6.08
N VAL A 98 -9.93 2.73 6.60
CA VAL A 98 -9.35 3.84 5.82
C VAL A 98 -7.93 3.50 5.38
N VAL A 99 -7.14 2.89 6.26
CA VAL A 99 -5.75 2.53 5.95
C VAL A 99 -5.70 1.43 4.89
N VAL A 100 -6.56 0.41 5.00
CA VAL A 100 -6.69 -0.64 3.97
C VAL A 100 -7.17 -0.07 2.65
N ALA A 101 -8.15 0.83 2.68
CA ALA A 101 -8.65 1.50 1.48
C ALA A 101 -7.56 2.28 0.75
N VAL A 102 -6.73 3.03 1.48
CA VAL A 102 -5.60 3.77 0.92
C VAL A 102 -4.55 2.83 0.33
N GLY A 103 -4.19 1.75 1.03
CA GLY A 103 -3.26 0.73 0.54
C GLY A 103 -3.76 0.03 -0.72
N ALA A 104 -5.06 -0.31 -0.76
CA ALA A 104 -5.73 -0.88 -1.91
C ALA A 104 -5.77 0.11 -3.09
N PHE A 105 -6.13 1.38 -2.85
CA PHE A 105 -6.15 2.43 -3.86
C PHE A 105 -4.80 2.57 -4.56
N PHE A 106 -3.71 2.69 -3.81
CA PHE A 106 -2.37 2.79 -4.39
C PHE A 106 -1.96 1.54 -5.15
N THR A 107 -2.24 0.36 -4.60
CA THR A 107 -1.96 -0.93 -5.25
C THR A 107 -2.66 -1.04 -6.59
N LEU A 108 -3.95 -0.71 -6.63
CA LEU A 108 -4.73 -0.75 -7.86
C LEU A 108 -4.27 0.31 -8.87
N THR A 109 -3.89 1.50 -8.42
CA THR A 109 -3.33 2.55 -9.30
C THR A 109 -2.00 2.08 -9.94
N LEU A 110 -1.13 1.44 -9.16
CA LEU A 110 0.11 0.84 -9.68
C LEU A 110 -0.18 -0.35 -10.62
N LEU A 111 -1.25 -1.11 -10.39
CA LEU A 111 -1.69 -2.20 -11.25
C LEU A 111 -2.23 -1.68 -12.59
N VAL A 112 -3.01 -0.60 -12.59
CA VAL A 112 -3.45 0.12 -13.81
C VAL A 112 -2.23 0.56 -14.60
N LYS A 113 -1.29 1.25 -13.94
CA LYS A 113 -0.07 1.74 -14.60
C LYS A 113 0.70 0.62 -15.28
N LYS A 114 0.75 -0.57 -14.67
CA LYS A 114 1.53 -1.71 -15.16
C LYS A 114 0.89 -2.45 -16.34
N ILE A 115 -0.45 -2.53 -16.41
CA ILE A 115 -1.14 -3.48 -17.31
C ILE A 115 -2.20 -2.79 -18.20
N ALA A 116 -2.64 -1.58 -17.83
CA ALA A 116 -3.64 -0.78 -18.52
C ALA A 116 -5.05 -1.38 -18.81
N PRO A 117 -5.67 -2.30 -18.01
CA PRO A 117 -7.06 -2.69 -18.26
C PRO A 117 -8.08 -1.86 -17.44
N SER A 118 -9.18 -1.48 -18.08
CA SER A 118 -10.33 -0.76 -17.49
C SER A 118 -10.98 -1.50 -16.31
N TYR A 119 -10.86 -2.82 -16.21
CA TYR A 119 -11.39 -3.62 -15.09
C TYR A 119 -10.69 -3.33 -13.76
N VAL A 120 -9.46 -2.83 -13.78
CA VAL A 120 -8.77 -2.40 -12.55
C VAL A 120 -9.37 -1.10 -12.03
N LEU A 121 -9.89 -0.25 -12.91
CA LEU A 121 -10.62 0.97 -12.54
C LEU A 121 -11.92 0.62 -11.81
N LEU A 122 -12.61 -0.45 -12.23
CA LEU A 122 -13.76 -1.01 -11.51
C LEU A 122 -13.36 -1.43 -10.09
N ALA A 123 -12.23 -2.12 -9.94
CA ALA A 123 -11.72 -2.50 -8.62
C ALA A 123 -11.43 -1.25 -7.76
N VAL A 124 -10.81 -0.20 -8.33
CA VAL A 124 -10.54 1.07 -7.61
C VAL A 124 -11.85 1.69 -7.12
N VAL A 125 -12.85 1.75 -7.99
CA VAL A 125 -14.17 2.31 -7.68
C VAL A 125 -14.88 1.48 -6.62
N VAL A 126 -14.88 0.15 -6.73
CA VAL A 126 -15.52 -0.75 -5.75
C VAL A 126 -14.82 -0.64 -4.39
N THR A 127 -13.49 -0.63 -4.35
CA THR A 127 -12.73 -0.45 -3.10
C THR A 127 -12.99 0.92 -2.47
N GLY A 128 -12.99 1.99 -3.26
CA GLY A 128 -13.28 3.34 -2.78
C GLY A 128 -14.71 3.50 -2.27
N LEU A 129 -15.69 2.93 -2.97
CA LEU A 129 -17.09 2.92 -2.52
C LEU A 129 -17.27 2.08 -1.27
N TYR A 130 -16.62 0.91 -1.16
CA TYR A 130 -16.71 0.08 0.03
C TYR A 130 -16.10 0.77 1.26
N ALA A 131 -14.93 1.39 1.12
CA ALA A 131 -14.31 2.18 2.18
C ALA A 131 -15.19 3.34 2.67
N TRP A 132 -16.03 3.89 1.78
CA TRP A 132 -16.89 5.03 2.07
C TRP A 132 -18.27 4.64 2.60
N PHE A 133 -18.83 3.50 2.17
CA PHE A 133 -20.21 3.10 2.45
C PHE A 133 -20.37 1.78 3.23
N GLY A 134 -19.35 0.91 3.24
CA GLY A 134 -19.40 -0.42 3.86
C GLY A 134 -19.24 -0.44 5.38
N ARG A 135 -18.75 0.68 5.95
CA ARG A 135 -18.38 0.90 7.35
C ARG A 135 -19.35 0.34 8.40
N ASP A 136 -20.65 0.48 8.19
CA ASP A 136 -21.64 0.15 9.22
C ASP A 136 -22.36 -1.19 9.00
N TRP A 137 -22.01 -1.93 7.94
CA TRP A 137 -22.78 -3.09 7.50
C TRP A 137 -22.27 -4.40 8.10
N VAL A 138 -21.00 -4.44 8.51
CA VAL A 138 -20.37 -5.63 9.10
C VAL A 138 -19.51 -5.19 10.28
N PRO A 139 -19.82 -5.63 11.51
CA PRO A 139 -19.06 -5.21 12.69
C PRO A 139 -17.69 -5.91 12.79
N GLY A 140 -16.65 -5.10 13.02
CA GLY A 140 -15.28 -5.53 13.36
C GLY A 140 -14.44 -5.96 12.14
N VAL A 141 -13.23 -6.49 12.41
CA VAL A 141 -12.10 -6.74 11.47
C VAL A 141 -12.45 -7.55 10.19
N VAL A 142 -13.65 -8.14 10.13
CA VAL A 142 -14.08 -9.05 9.07
C VAL A 142 -14.27 -8.32 7.74
N ASP A 143 -14.71 -7.07 7.78
CA ASP A 143 -15.06 -6.28 6.60
C ASP A 143 -13.78 -5.76 5.89
N GLU A 144 -12.76 -5.36 6.65
CA GLU A 144 -11.44 -5.01 6.09
C GLU A 144 -10.71 -6.23 5.53
N LEU A 145 -10.82 -7.40 6.17
CA LEU A 145 -10.25 -8.65 5.67
C LEU A 145 -10.90 -9.09 4.36
N ALA A 146 -12.22 -8.91 4.23
CA ALA A 146 -12.94 -9.21 3.00
C ALA A 146 -12.49 -8.29 1.86
N LEU A 147 -12.31 -7.00 2.12
CA LEU A 147 -11.78 -6.05 1.14
C LEU A 147 -10.36 -6.42 0.72
N PHE A 148 -9.48 -6.70 1.68
CA PHE A 148 -8.11 -7.14 1.42
C PHE A 148 -8.10 -8.38 0.51
N LEU A 149 -8.87 -9.40 0.85
CA LEU A 149 -8.96 -10.65 0.10
C LEU A 149 -9.51 -10.42 -1.31
N LEU A 150 -10.52 -9.56 -1.47
CA LEU A 150 -11.06 -9.18 -2.78
C LEU A 150 -9.99 -8.54 -3.67
N VAL A 151 -9.24 -7.56 -3.16
CA VAL A 151 -8.18 -6.88 -3.93
C VAL A 151 -7.06 -7.86 -4.29
N LEU A 152 -6.72 -8.77 -3.39
CA LEU A 152 -5.70 -9.79 -3.62
C LEU A 152 -6.13 -10.81 -4.68
N LEU A 153 -7.39 -11.28 -4.63
CA LEU A 153 -7.96 -12.17 -5.63
C LEU A 153 -8.05 -11.52 -7.01
N LEU A 154 -8.50 -10.26 -7.08
CA LEU A 154 -8.53 -9.49 -8.32
C LEU A 154 -7.11 -9.31 -8.89
N GLY A 155 -6.16 -8.93 -8.04
CA GLY A 155 -4.75 -8.81 -8.39
C GLY A 155 -4.16 -10.13 -8.93
N PHE A 156 -4.46 -11.25 -8.26
CA PHE A 156 -4.03 -12.58 -8.68
C PHE A 156 -4.65 -13.01 -10.01
N PHE A 157 -5.95 -12.76 -10.19
CA PHE A 157 -6.65 -13.05 -11.44
C PHE A 157 -6.04 -12.25 -12.60
N VAL A 158 -5.79 -10.96 -12.40
CA VAL A 158 -5.13 -10.10 -13.39
C VAL A 158 -3.72 -10.59 -13.70
N TYR A 159 -2.93 -10.94 -12.68
CA TYR A 159 -1.59 -11.52 -12.85
C TYR A 159 -1.61 -12.79 -13.71
N ARG A 160 -2.51 -13.72 -13.37
CA ARG A 160 -2.65 -15.00 -14.08
C ARG A 160 -3.03 -14.81 -15.54
N ASN A 161 -3.95 -13.89 -15.84
CA ASN A 161 -4.37 -13.63 -17.21
C ASN A 161 -3.32 -12.86 -18.01
N TYR A 162 -2.60 -11.92 -17.38
CA TYR A 162 -1.48 -11.22 -18.01
C TYR A 162 -0.38 -12.20 -18.45
N ARG A 163 0.01 -13.15 -17.58
CA ARG A 163 1.04 -14.16 -17.90
C ARG A 163 0.64 -15.12 -19.02
N ARG A 164 -0.66 -15.24 -19.31
CA ARG A 164 -1.21 -16.13 -20.35
C ARG A 164 -1.29 -15.48 -21.72
N ARG A 165 -1.13 -14.17 -21.85
CA ARG A 165 -1.11 -13.52 -23.17
C ARG A 165 0.19 -13.92 -23.90
N PRO A 166 0.12 -14.53 -25.10
CA PRO A 166 1.31 -14.82 -25.88
C PRO A 166 2.01 -13.52 -26.23
N SER A 167 3.34 -13.51 -26.15
CA SER A 167 4.21 -12.33 -26.30
C SER A 167 4.27 -11.76 -27.73
N GLY A 168 3.24 -11.95 -28.54
CA GLY A 168 3.17 -11.53 -29.95
C GLY A 168 1.95 -10.69 -30.34
N GLU A 169 1.05 -10.36 -29.40
CA GLU A 169 -0.11 -9.49 -29.68
C GLU A 169 -0.02 -8.19 -28.87
N THR A 170 0.76 -7.24 -29.37
CA THR A 170 0.69 -5.81 -29.02
C THR A 170 0.93 -4.96 -30.25
#